data_AF-A0A8X6IRJ7-F1
#
_entry.id   AF-A0A8X6IRJ7-F1
#
_cell.length_a   1.000
_cell.length_b   1.000
_cell.length_c   1.000
_cell.angle_alpha   90.00
_cell.angle_beta   90.00
_cell.angle_gamma   90.00
#
_symmetry.space_group_name_H-M   'P 1'
#
loop_
_entity.id
_entity.type
_entity.pdbx_description
1 polymer ?
#
loop_
_entity_poly.entity_id
_entity_poly.type
_entity_poly.pdbx_seq_one_letter_code
_entity_poly.pdbx_strand_id
1 'polypeptide(L)'
;MYVNDLITGANDTREALKLSRRANEFMSKATMNLCKWVTNDKNLVEELEKEHYDMILNDENVTKLKVLGIQWDFQDNSLSIETAWVTELLKRKKRFILQTAGKMYDLLGLISPFTERLKFCCKSYG
;
A
#
# COMPACT_ATOMS: atom_id res chain seq x y z
N MET A 1 3.47 -3.05 -8.81
CA MET A 1 2.76 -4.28 -8.42
C MET A 1 3.78 -5.21 -7.82
N TYR A 2 3.65 -5.55 -6.54
CA TYR A 2 4.48 -6.60 -5.94
C TYR A 2 3.68 -7.90 -5.99
N VAL A 3 4.36 -9.04 -5.92
CA VAL A 3 3.87 -10.39 -6.32
C VAL A 3 2.38 -10.67 -6.02
N ASN A 4 1.81 -10.17 -4.92
CA ASN A 4 0.38 -10.28 -4.61
C ASN A 4 -0.32 -8.97 -4.21
N ASP A 5 0.41 -7.84 -4.05
CA ASP A 5 -0.13 -6.60 -3.49
C ASP A 5 -0.02 -5.44 -4.51
N LEU A 6 -1.12 -4.71 -4.70
CA LEU A 6 -1.15 -3.44 -5.43
C LEU A 6 -1.45 -2.30 -4.46
N ILE A 7 -0.46 -1.44 -4.26
CA ILE A 7 -0.62 -0.19 -3.52
C ILE A 7 -0.50 0.95 -4.53
N THR A 8 -1.45 1.87 -4.48
CA THR A 8 -1.44 3.07 -5.31
C THR A 8 -2.13 4.22 -4.59
N GLY A 9 -1.79 5.45 -4.94
CA GLY A 9 -2.39 6.66 -4.39
C GLY A 9 -2.92 7.58 -5.47
N ALA A 10 -3.86 8.44 -5.11
CA ALA A 10 -4.40 9.51 -5.93
C ALA A 10 -4.61 10.77 -5.09
N ASN A 11 -4.80 11.91 -5.76
CA ASN A 11 -4.94 13.21 -5.08
C ASN A 11 -6.37 13.46 -4.56
N ASP A 12 -7.36 12.73 -5.07
CA ASP A 12 -8.77 12.84 -4.70
C ASP A 12 -9.51 11.51 -4.91
N THR A 13 -10.69 11.40 -4.29
CA THR A 13 -11.56 10.22 -4.31
C THR A 13 -11.94 9.79 -5.73
N ARG A 14 -12.19 10.75 -6.63
CA ARG A 14 -12.68 10.46 -7.99
C ARG A 14 -11.57 9.86 -8.84
N GLU A 15 -10.37 10.41 -8.75
CA GLU A 15 -9.20 9.86 -9.42
C GLU A 15 -8.80 8.50 -8.82
N ALA A 16 -8.93 8.33 -7.50
CA ALA A 16 -8.72 7.04 -6.84
C ALA A 16 -9.69 5.97 -7.38
N LEU A 17 -10.98 6.30 -7.51
CA LEU A 17 -12.00 5.40 -8.03
C LEU A 17 -11.72 4.98 -9.49
N LYS A 18 -11.38 5.95 -10.36
CA LYS A 18 -10.97 5.66 -11.74
C LYS A 18 -9.76 4.72 -11.79
N LEU A 19 -8.80 4.94 -10.88
CA LEU A 19 -7.59 4.14 -10.81
C LEU A 19 -7.89 2.71 -10.36
N SER A 20 -8.75 2.53 -9.35
CA SER A 20 -9.22 1.22 -8.89
C SER A 20 -9.90 0.43 -10.01
N ARG A 21 -10.82 1.06 -10.76
CA ARG A 21 -11.49 0.44 -11.92
C ARG A 21 -10.48 0.02 -13.00
N ARG A 22 -9.59 0.92 -13.39
CA ARG A 22 -8.54 0.62 -14.39
C ARG A 22 -7.62 -0.50 -13.95
N ALA A 23 -7.26 -0.54 -12.66
CA ALA A 23 -6.45 -1.62 -12.12
C ALA A 23 -7.18 -2.95 -12.22
N ASN A 24 -8.46 -3.01 -11.85
CA ASN A 24 -9.26 -4.23 -11.93
C ASN A 24 -9.45 -4.71 -13.39
N GLU A 25 -9.72 -3.79 -14.32
CA GLU A 25 -9.81 -4.09 -15.76
C GLU A 25 -8.48 -4.62 -16.32
N PHE A 26 -7.35 -4.01 -15.95
CA PHE A 26 -6.05 -4.43 -16.43
C PHE A 26 -5.68 -5.81 -15.90
N MET A 27 -5.95 -6.06 -14.61
CA MET A 27 -5.69 -7.34 -13.96
C MET A 27 -6.58 -8.46 -14.50
N SER A 28 -7.87 -8.18 -14.74
CA SER A 28 -8.79 -9.17 -15.31
C SER A 28 -8.39 -9.59 -16.72
N LYS A 29 -7.85 -8.67 -17.54
CA LYS A 29 -7.23 -9.01 -18.85
C LYS A 29 -6.02 -9.93 -18.74
N ALA A 30 -5.29 -9.86 -17.61
CA ALA A 30 -4.21 -10.78 -17.29
C ALA A 30 -4.71 -12.08 -16.62
N THR A 31 -6.02 -12.33 -16.57
CA THR A 31 -6.64 -13.49 -15.91
C THR A 31 -6.40 -13.53 -14.40
N MET A 32 -6.18 -12.36 -13.78
CA MET A 32 -5.93 -12.20 -12.36
C MET A 32 -7.02 -11.33 -11.73
N ASN A 33 -7.52 -11.73 -10.56
CA ASN A 33 -8.57 -10.99 -9.86
C ASN A 33 -8.00 -10.30 -8.62
N LEU A 34 -8.30 -9.02 -8.45
CA LEU A 34 -8.03 -8.27 -7.22
C LEU A 34 -9.16 -8.51 -6.24
N CYS A 35 -8.93 -9.37 -5.25
CA CYS A 35 -10.00 -9.88 -4.39
C CYS A 35 -10.17 -9.13 -3.06
N LYS A 36 -9.24 -8.27 -2.65
CA LYS A 36 -9.28 -7.65 -1.32
C LYS A 36 -8.85 -6.19 -1.40
N TRP A 37 -9.78 -5.29 -1.14
CA TRP A 37 -9.60 -3.85 -1.29
C TRP A 37 -9.59 -3.14 0.05
N VAL A 38 -8.72 -2.14 0.18
CA VAL A 38 -8.64 -1.28 1.37
C VAL A 38 -8.22 0.13 0.94
N THR A 39 -8.75 1.14 1.63
CA THR A 39 -8.46 2.55 1.39
C THR A 39 -8.53 3.32 2.71
N ASN A 40 -7.81 4.45 2.77
CA ASN A 40 -7.90 5.42 3.85
C ASN A 40 -9.03 6.46 3.66
N ASP A 41 -9.68 6.47 2.48
CA ASP A 41 -10.75 7.41 2.14
C ASP A 41 -12.14 6.75 2.29
N LYS A 42 -12.94 7.24 3.24
CA LYS A 42 -14.30 6.75 3.51
C LYS A 42 -15.25 6.93 2.33
N ASN A 43 -15.13 8.02 1.58
CA ASN A 43 -15.99 8.23 0.40
C ASN A 43 -15.67 7.19 -0.68
N LEU A 44 -14.39 6.81 -0.80
CA LEU A 44 -13.98 5.79 -1.74
C LEU A 44 -14.47 4.40 -1.32
N VAL A 45 -14.52 4.11 -0.02
CA VAL A 45 -15.14 2.88 0.50
C VAL A 45 -16.57 2.76 0.00
N GLU A 46 -17.40 3.77 0.24
CA GLU A 46 -18.82 3.75 -0.12
C GLU A 46 -19.03 3.56 -1.63
N GLU A 47 -18.21 4.20 -2.46
CA GLU A 47 -18.29 4.06 -3.92
C GLU A 47 -17.86 2.66 -4.40
N LEU A 48 -16.82 2.07 -3.81
CA LEU A 48 -16.36 0.73 -4.16
C LEU A 48 -17.33 -0.37 -3.68
N GLU A 49 -17.95 -0.20 -2.52
CA GLU A 49 -19.00 -1.09 -2.03
C GLU A 49 -20.24 -1.08 -2.93
N LYS A 50 -20.65 0.11 -3.42
CA LYS A 50 -21.73 0.24 -4.43
C LYS A 50 -21.40 -0.51 -5.73
N GLU A 51 -20.12 -0.62 -6.07
CA GLU A 51 -19.63 -1.40 -7.22
C GLU A 51 -19.34 -2.87 -6.92
N HIS A 52 -19.72 -3.36 -5.73
CA HIS A 52 -19.53 -4.75 -5.29
C HIS A 52 -18.06 -5.20 -5.19
N TYR A 53 -17.13 -4.28 -4.94
CA TYR A 53 -15.77 -4.64 -4.57
C TYR A 53 -15.74 -5.24 -3.17
N ASP A 54 -14.96 -6.30 -2.98
CA ASP A 54 -14.78 -6.94 -1.67
C ASP A 54 -13.78 -6.13 -0.82
N MET A 55 -14.35 -5.30 0.08
CA MET A 55 -13.60 -4.44 0.99
C MET A 55 -13.20 -5.21 2.25
N ILE A 56 -11.96 -5.03 2.72
CA ILE A 56 -11.42 -5.72 3.93
C ILE A 56 -12.07 -5.20 5.24
N LEU A 57 -13.09 -4.34 5.16
CA LEU A 57 -13.74 -3.66 6.29
C LEU A 57 -14.70 -4.55 7.10
N ASN A 58 -14.39 -5.83 7.26
CA ASN A 58 -15.25 -6.79 7.94
C ASN A 58 -15.18 -6.73 9.48
N ASP A 59 -14.36 -5.86 10.05
CA ASP A 59 -14.27 -5.72 11.50
C ASP A 59 -13.92 -4.27 11.85
N GLU A 60 -14.81 -3.58 12.57
CA GLU A 60 -14.64 -2.18 12.99
C GLU A 60 -13.38 -1.96 13.83
N ASN A 61 -12.79 -3.03 14.36
CA ASN A 61 -11.59 -3.04 15.18
C ASN A 61 -10.27 -3.16 14.40
N VAL A 62 -10.32 -3.46 13.09
CA VAL A 62 -9.11 -3.64 12.28
C VAL A 62 -8.75 -2.34 11.59
N THR A 63 -7.81 -1.58 12.14
CA THR A 63 -7.26 -0.37 11.50
C THR A 63 -5.93 -0.61 10.79
N LYS A 64 -5.37 -1.82 10.94
CA LYS A 64 -4.00 -2.16 10.54
C LYS A 64 -3.96 -3.39 9.65
N LEU A 65 -3.24 -3.29 8.54
CA LEU A 65 -3.01 -4.40 7.60
C LEU A 65 -1.53 -4.55 7.30
N LYS A 66 -1.09 -5.78 7.07
CA LYS A 66 0.28 -6.04 6.62
C LYS A 66 0.32 -6.00 5.11
N VAL A 67 1.02 -5.01 4.55
CA VAL A 67 1.22 -4.86 3.10
C VAL A 67 2.71 -4.82 2.81
N LEU A 68 3.18 -5.65 1.86
CA LEU A 68 4.61 -5.82 1.55
C LEU A 68 5.49 -6.21 2.76
N GLY A 69 4.89 -6.78 3.80
CA GLY A 69 5.60 -7.15 5.02
C GLY A 69 5.76 -6.02 6.05
N ILE A 70 5.15 -4.85 5.82
CA ILE A 70 5.08 -3.69 6.72
C ILE A 70 3.65 -3.50 7.19
N GLN A 71 3.47 -2.99 8.40
CA GLN A 71 2.15 -2.71 8.94
C GLN A 71 1.70 -1.32 8.50
N TRP A 72 0.63 -1.25 7.72
CA TRP A 72 -0.06 -0.03 7.33
C TRP A 72 -1.28 0.17 8.22
N ASP A 73 -1.30 1.27 8.95
CA ASP A 73 -2.53 1.79 9.56
C ASP A 73 -3.22 2.68 8.53
N PHE A 74 -4.35 2.21 8.00
CA PHE A 74 -5.04 2.92 6.94
C PHE A 74 -5.96 4.03 7.49
N GLN A 75 -6.28 4.04 8.78
CA GLN A 75 -7.00 5.17 9.38
C GLN A 75 -6.09 6.38 9.56
N ASP A 76 -4.90 6.16 10.10
CA ASP A 76 -3.91 7.22 10.35
C ASP A 76 -2.98 7.45 9.14
N ASN A 77 -3.16 6.67 8.07
CA ASN A 77 -2.31 6.66 6.89
C ASN A 77 -0.81 6.52 7.24
N SER A 78 -0.51 5.72 8.26
CA SER A 78 0.85 5.58 8.80
C SER A 78 1.42 4.18 8.53
N LEU A 79 2.68 4.14 8.10
CA LEU A 79 3.43 2.91 7.90
C LEU A 79 4.34 2.69 9.10
N SER A 80 4.21 1.53 9.74
CA SER A 80 4.97 1.15 10.92
C SER A 80 5.74 -0.14 10.67
N ILE A 81 7.00 -0.15 11.08
CA ILE A 81 7.85 -1.35 11.04
C ILE A 81 8.17 -1.74 12.47
N GLU A 82 8.01 -3.02 12.81
CA GLU A 82 7.85 -3.42 14.21
C GLU A 82 9.05 -3.20 15.16
N THR A 83 10.27 -2.79 14.81
CA THR A 83 11.43 -2.57 15.75
C THR A 83 11.86 -3.69 16.73
N ALA A 84 10.99 -4.54 17.29
CA ALA A 84 11.35 -5.65 18.18
C ALA A 84 12.28 -6.67 17.49
N TRP A 85 12.24 -6.71 16.16
CA TRP A 85 13.13 -7.50 15.31
C TRP A 85 14.47 -6.80 15.00
N VAL A 86 14.63 -5.49 15.25
CA VAL A 86 15.90 -4.75 15.06
C VAL A 86 16.93 -5.18 16.10
N THR A 87 16.51 -5.39 17.34
CA THR A 87 17.35 -6.00 18.39
C THR A 87 17.69 -7.47 18.09
N GLU A 88 16.82 -8.19 17.38
CA GLU A 88 17.09 -9.56 16.91
C GLU A 88 17.98 -9.60 15.66
N LEU A 89 17.92 -8.56 14.81
CA LEU A 89 18.76 -8.36 13.61
C LEU A 89 20.23 -8.30 13.98
N LEU A 90 20.56 -7.65 15.10
CA LEU A 90 21.91 -7.57 15.67
C LEU A 90 22.44 -8.94 16.14
N LYS A 91 21.58 -9.95 16.29
CA LYS A 91 21.92 -11.29 16.80
C LYS A 91 21.88 -12.42 15.74
N ARG A 92 21.43 -12.18 14.49
CA ARG A 92 21.13 -13.26 13.50
C ARG A 92 21.98 -13.25 12.21
N LYS A 93 22.01 -14.42 11.54
CA LYS A 93 22.83 -14.77 10.34
C LYS A 93 22.46 -13.96 9.06
N LYS A 94 23.42 -13.79 8.15
CA LYS A 94 23.36 -13.05 6.85
C LYS A 94 22.04 -13.11 6.07
N ARG A 95 21.34 -14.27 6.07
CA ARG A 95 20.05 -14.45 5.37
C ARG A 95 18.94 -13.55 5.91
N PHE A 96 18.92 -13.29 7.21
CA PHE A 96 17.92 -12.43 7.84
C PHE A 96 18.16 -10.94 7.52
N ILE A 97 19.43 -10.53 7.46
CA ILE A 97 19.84 -9.18 7.03
C ILE A 97 19.40 -8.92 5.58
N LEU A 98 19.61 -9.89 4.68
CA LEU A 98 19.18 -9.77 3.27
C LEU A 98 17.66 -9.68 3.14
N GLN A 99 16.91 -10.47 3.90
CA GLN A 99 15.44 -10.38 3.91
C GLN A 99 14.95 -9.01 4.40
N THR A 100 15.60 -8.46 5.43
CA THR A 100 15.33 -7.12 5.94
C THR A 100 15.68 -6.03 4.93
N ALA A 101 16.87 -6.11 4.32
CA ALA A 101 17.29 -5.18 3.29
C ALA A 101 16.29 -5.21 2.12
N GLY A 102 15.84 -6.40 1.69
CA GLY A 102 14.78 -6.56 0.70
C GLY A 102 13.52 -5.78 1.07
N LYS A 103 12.98 -5.97 2.29
CA LYS A 103 11.80 -5.22 2.77
C LYS A 103 12.02 -3.70 2.81
N MET A 104 13.21 -3.23 3.19
CA MET A 104 13.54 -1.80 3.17
C MET A 104 13.64 -1.25 1.75
N TYR A 105 14.24 -2.00 0.83
CA TYR A 105 14.27 -1.63 -0.59
C TYR A 105 12.87 -1.67 -1.20
N ASP A 106 12.00 -2.59 -0.78
CA ASP A 106 10.60 -2.65 -1.20
C ASP A 106 9.82 -1.43 -0.68
N LEU A 107 10.03 -1.01 0.58
CA LEU A 107 9.50 0.24 1.13
C LEU A 107 10.00 1.47 0.37
N LEU A 108 11.32 1.54 0.14
CA LEU A 108 11.91 2.65 -0.59
C LEU A 108 11.40 2.68 -2.03
N GLY A 109 11.24 1.52 -2.67
CA GLY A 109 10.64 1.39 -4.00
C GLY A 109 9.17 1.81 -4.03
N LEU A 110 8.42 1.56 -2.96
CA LEU A 110 7.04 2.02 -2.81
C LEU A 110 6.96 3.53 -2.62
N ILE A 111 7.90 4.13 -1.87
CA ILE A 111 7.95 5.56 -1.56
C ILE A 111 8.70 6.36 -2.65
N SER A 112 9.48 5.70 -3.52
CA SER A 112 10.26 6.33 -4.59
C SER A 112 9.39 7.17 -5.54
N PRO A 113 8.22 6.69 -6.03
CA PRO A 113 7.33 7.51 -6.86
C PRO A 113 6.76 8.73 -6.11
N PHE A 114 6.55 8.62 -4.80
CA PHE A 114 6.06 9.73 -3.97
C PHE A 114 7.16 10.77 -3.73
N THR A 115 8.40 10.34 -3.47
CA THR A 115 9.54 11.24 -3.25
C THR A 115 9.98 11.93 -4.55
N GLU A 116 9.91 11.27 -5.69
CA GLU A 116 10.17 11.91 -6.99
C GLU A 116 9.09 12.94 -7.34
N ARG A 117 7.81 12.64 -7.05
CA ARG A 117 6.71 13.61 -7.22
C ARG A 117 6.82 14.81 -6.26
N LEU A 118 7.21 14.58 -5.00
CA LEU A 118 7.48 15.66 -4.04
C LEU A 118 8.64 16.55 -4.50
N LYS A 119 9.72 15.97 -5.04
CA LYS A 119 10.83 16.73 -5.63
C LYS A 119 10.38 17.58 -6.82
N PHE A 120 9.46 17.07 -7.65
CA PHE A 120 8.89 17.83 -8.77
C PHE A 120 8.02 18.99 -8.25
N CYS A 121 7.20 18.75 -7.23
CA CYS A 121 6.37 19.78 -6.60
C CYS A 121 7.22 20.89 -5.96
N CYS A 122 8.25 20.55 -5.19
CA CYS A 122 9.16 21.53 -4.58
C CYS A 122 9.99 22.33 -5.59
N LYS A 123 10.25 21.80 -6.81
CA LYS A 123 10.91 22.54 -7.88
C LYS A 123 10.00 23.51 -8.64
N SER A 124 8.69 23.36 -8.53
CA SER A 124 7.71 24.25 -9.20
C SER A 124 7.37 25.51 -8.38
N TYR A 125 7.89 25.63 -7.16
CA TYR A 125 7.72 26.77 -6.25
C TYR A 125 9.05 27.49 -5.96
N GLY A 126 10.08 27.28 -6.80
CA GLY A 126 11.36 27.99 -6.75
C GLY A 126 11.51 28.96 -7.91
#